data_AF-A0A0T6DR17-F1
#
_entry.id   AF-A0A0T6DR17-F1
#
_cell.length_a   1.000
_cell.length_b   1.000
_cell.length_c   1.000
_cell.angle_alpha   90.00
_cell.angle_beta   90.00
_cell.angle_gamma   90.00
#
_symmetry.space_group_name_H-M   'P 1'
#
loop_
_entity.id
_entity.type
_entity.pdbx_description
1 polymer ?
#
loop_
_entity_poly.entity_id
_entity_poly.type
_entity_poly.pdbx_seq_one_letter_code
_entity_poly.pdbx_strand_id
1 'polypeptide(L)' 'MKIYSHENLSLYRPLPYFTYGKMHEPLEIPERMVELLKAPAALGLEVTAATDIGIAPILAVHDNESCNYVT' A
#
# COMPACT_ATOMS: atom_id res chain seq x y z
N MET A 1 -18.06 -2.41 9.94
CA MET A 1 -16.71 -1.82 9.77
C MET A 1 -16.55 -1.46 8.31
N LYS A 2 -15.96 -0.31 7.98
CA LYS A 2 -15.67 0.07 6.58
C LYS A 2 -14.24 -0.36 6.25
N ILE A 3 -14.06 -0.99 5.10
CA ILE A 3 -12.76 -1.49 4.63
C ILE A 3 -12.56 -0.96 3.23
N TYR A 4 -11.40 -0.36 2.98
CA TYR A 4 -11.04 0.21 1.68
C TYR A 4 -9.79 -0.47 1.14
N SER A 5 -9.77 -0.74 -0.16
CA SER A 5 -8.59 -1.27 -0.86
C SER A 5 -8.56 -0.75 -2.30
N HIS A 6 -7.40 -0.81 -2.94
CA HIS A 6 -7.24 -0.48 -4.36
C HIS A 6 -6.33 -1.52 -5.01
N GLU A 7 -6.67 -1.94 -6.23
CA GLU A 7 -5.93 -3.01 -6.93
C GLU A 7 -4.45 -2.68 -7.14
N ASN A 8 -4.14 -1.41 -7.43
CA ASN A 8 -2.78 -0.90 -7.60
C ASN A 8 -1.84 -1.11 -6.40
N LEU A 9 -2.36 -1.38 -5.20
CA LEU A 9 -1.50 -1.74 -4.05
C LEU A 9 -0.67 -3.00 -4.32
N SER A 10 -1.09 -3.85 -5.25
CA SER A 10 -0.35 -5.07 -5.63
C SER A 10 0.74 -4.84 -6.69
N LEU A 11 0.88 -3.62 -7.22
CA LEU A 11 1.88 -3.30 -8.25
C LEU A 11 3.28 -3.12 -7.67
N TYR A 12 3.39 -2.73 -6.40
CA TYR A 12 4.67 -2.52 -5.75
C TYR A 12 5.36 -3.85 -5.46
N ARG A 13 6.51 -4.09 -6.11
CA ARG A 13 7.35 -5.28 -5.91
C ARG A 13 8.77 -4.85 -5.56
N PRO A 14 9.07 -4.64 -4.26
CA PRO A 14 10.39 -4.17 -3.85
C PRO A 14 11.47 -5.19 -4.14
N LEU A 15 12.68 -4.68 -4.39
CA LEU A 15 13.90 -5.47 -4.41
C LEU A 15 14.40 -5.70 -2.96
N PRO A 16 15.33 -6.64 -2.77
CA PRO A 16 15.95 -6.86 -1.46
C PRO A 16 16.41 -5.57 -0.78
N TYR A 17 16.21 -5.47 0.53
CA TYR A 17 16.55 -4.27 1.33
C TYR A 17 17.80 -4.51 2.17
N PHE A 18 18.56 -3.44 2.40
CA PHE A 18 19.79 -3.50 3.18
C PHE A 18 19.53 -3.12 4.64
N THR A 19 19.89 -4.01 5.57
CA THR A 19 19.90 -3.69 7.00
C THR A 19 20.92 -4.54 7.75
N TYR A 20 21.53 -3.96 8.80
CA TYR A 20 22.56 -4.60 9.61
C TYR A 20 23.71 -5.22 8.79
N GLY A 21 24.19 -4.51 7.77
CA GLY A 21 25.38 -4.91 7.01
C GLY A 21 25.14 -5.98 5.93
N LYS A 22 23.87 -6.34 5.64
CA LYS A 22 23.54 -7.38 4.65
C LYS A 22 22.24 -7.09 3.90
N MET A 23 22.09 -7.70 2.73
CA MET A 23 20.84 -7.72 1.95
C MET A 23 19.87 -8.75 2.53
N HIS A 24 18.58 -8.43 2.49
CA HIS A 24 17.49 -9.30 2.92
C HIS A 24 16.38 -9.31 1.90
N GLU A 25 15.70 -10.44 1.76
CA GLU A 25 14.50 -10.53 0.95
C GLU A 25 13.40 -9.61 1.48
N PRO A 26 12.60 -8.98 0.60
CA PRO A 26 11.54 -8.07 1.02
C PRO A 26 10.51 -8.75 1.93
N LEU A 27 10.13 -8.04 2.99
CA LEU A 27 9.03 -8.46 3.87
C LEU A 27 7.69 -7.87 3.43
N GLU A 28 7.72 -6.71 2.78
CA GLU A 28 6.54 -6.01 2.25
C GLU A 28 6.33 -6.49 0.81
N ILE A 29 5.55 -7.57 0.65
CA ILE A 29 5.29 -8.22 -0.64
C ILE A 29 3.78 -8.16 -0.98
N PRO A 30 3.39 -8.10 -2.27
CA PRO A 30 1.99 -8.01 -2.69
C PRO A 30 1.07 -9.09 -2.10
N GLU A 31 1.62 -10.28 -1.87
CA GLU A 31 0.91 -11.44 -1.37
C GLU A 31 0.35 -11.18 0.05
N ARG A 32 0.92 -10.24 0.81
CA ARG A 32 0.36 -9.81 2.10
C ARG A 32 -1.05 -9.24 1.95
N MET A 33 -1.31 -8.47 0.89
CA MET A 33 -2.65 -7.92 0.64
C MET A 33 -3.65 -9.03 0.32
N VAL A 34 -3.24 -10.04 -0.46
CA VAL A 34 -4.06 -11.22 -0.77
C VAL A 34 -4.48 -11.93 0.52
N GLU A 35 -3.55 -12.13 1.44
CA GLU A 35 -3.85 -12.76 2.74
C GLU A 35 -4.74 -11.88 3.63
N LEU A 36 -4.49 -10.57 3.69
CA LEU A 36 -5.29 -9.63 4.48
C LEU A 36 -6.75 -9.57 4.01
N LEU A 37 -7.01 -9.70 2.71
CA LEU A 37 -8.36 -9.68 2.14
C LEU A 37 -9.16 -10.97 2.41
N LYS A 38 -8.53 -12.06 2.87
CA LYS A 38 -9.26 -13.28 3.25
C LYS A 38 -10.12 -13.08 4.49
N ALA A 39 -9.65 -12.29 5.45
CA ALA A 39 -10.38 -12.03 6.70
C ALA A 39 -11.74 -11.34 6.47
N PRO A 40 -11.85 -10.20 5.75
CA PRO A 40 -13.14 -9.60 5.47
C PRO A 40 -14.04 -10.50 4.64
N ALA A 41 -13.48 -11.26 3.68
CA ALA A 41 -14.26 -12.24 2.92
C ALA A 41 -14.88 -13.33 3.81
N ALA A 42 -14.10 -13.91 4.73
CA ALA A 42 -14.56 -14.94 5.67
C ALA A 42 -15.61 -14.41 6.66
N LEU A 43 -15.58 -13.10 6.97
CA LEU A 43 -16.52 -12.45 7.87
C LEU A 43 -17.74 -11.84 7.16
N GLY A 44 -17.84 -11.97 5.83
CA GLY A 44 -18.90 -11.34 5.04
C GLY A 44 -18.88 -9.81 5.09
N LEU A 45 -17.70 -9.21 5.31
CA LEU A 45 -17.51 -7.77 5.34
C LEU A 45 -17.22 -7.24 3.94
N GLU A 46 -17.89 -6.16 3.55
CA GLU A 46 -17.67 -5.49 2.28
C GLU A 46 -16.33 -4.77 2.26
N VAL A 47 -15.59 -4.94 1.16
CA VAL A 47 -14.38 -4.17 0.83
C VAL A 47 -14.71 -3.23 -0.31
N THR A 48 -14.64 -1.93 -0.05
CA THR A 48 -14.94 -0.88 -1.02
C THR A 48 -13.65 -0.46 -1.75
N ALA A 49 -13.73 -0.29 -3.07
CA ALA A 49 -12.62 0.29 -3.83
C ALA A 49 -12.39 1.75 -3.40
N ALA A 50 -11.14 2.11 -3.07
CA ALA A 50 -10.80 3.48 -2.74
C ALA A 50 -10.99 4.38 -3.97
N THR A 51 -11.57 5.56 -3.76
CA THR A 51 -11.80 6.56 -4.81
C THR A 51 -10.63 7.54 -4.88
N ASP A 52 -10.25 7.95 -6.08
CA ASP A 52 -9.28 9.03 -6.28
C ASP A 52 -9.89 10.38 -5.85
N ILE A 53 -9.21 11.08 -4.94
CA ILE A 53 -9.58 12.41 -4.44
C ILE A 53 -8.50 13.46 -4.75
N GLY A 54 -7.53 13.11 -5.60
CA GLY A 54 -6.39 13.94 -5.97
C GLY A 54 -5.30 14.02 -4.90
N ILE A 55 -4.20 14.69 -5.26
CA ILE A 55 -3.00 14.82 -4.43
C ILE A 55 -3.13 15.88 -3.31
N ALA A 56 -4.13 16.76 -3.39
CA ALA A 56 -4.26 17.90 -2.46
C ALA A 56 -4.26 17.51 -0.98
N PRO A 57 -4.95 16.43 -0.53
CA PRO A 57 -4.89 15.98 0.86
C PRO A 57 -3.49 15.51 1.29
N ILE A 58 -2.69 14.98 0.36
CA ILE A 58 -1.30 14.56 0.63
C ILE A 58 -0.40 15.79 0.76
N LEU A 59 -0.51 16.77 -0.15
CA LEU A 59 0.25 18.02 -0.10
C LEU A 59 -0.12 18.95 1.07
N ALA A 60 -1.26 18.71 1.73
CA ALA A 60 -1.60 19.40 2.97
C ALA A 60 -0.71 18.97 4.16
N VAL A 61 0.05 17.87 4.02
CA VAL A 61 0.91 17.30 5.06
C VAL A 61 2.37 17.19 4.58
N HIS A 62 2.57 16.79 3.33
CA HIS A 62 3.89 16.58 2.73
C HIS A 62 4.31 17.78 1.88
N ASP A 63 5.62 18.07 1.85
CA ASP A 63 6.15 19.10 0.97
C ASP A 63 6.08 18.65 -0.50
N ASN A 64 5.97 19.63 -1.40
CA ASN A 64 5.80 19.35 -2.82
C ASN A 64 7.05 18.71 -3.45
N GLU A 65 8.25 19.03 -2.96
CA GLU A 65 9.48 18.48 -3.54
C GLU A 65 9.60 16.98 -3.28
N SER A 66 9.33 16.52 -2.06
CA SER A 66 9.32 15.10 -1.72
C SER A 66 8.24 14.32 -2.45
N CYS A 67 7.05 14.90 -2.62
CA CYS A 67 5.98 14.27 -3.41
C CYS A 67 6.38 14.13 -4.88
N ASN A 68 6.96 15.16 -5.50
CA ASN A 68 7.40 15.08 -6.90
C ASN A 68 8.56 14.10 -7.12
N TYR A 69 9.36 13.81 -6.08
CA TYR A 69 10.43 12.84 -6.17
C TYR A 69 9.94 11.38 -6.23
N VAL A 70 8.77 11.10 -5.65
CA VAL A 70 8.23 9.72 -5.53
C VAL A 70 7.10 9.39 -6.50
N THR A 71 6.62 10.38 -7.26
CA THR A 71 5.64 10.23 -8.36
C THR A 71 6.33 10.01 -9.69
#